data_AF-A0A950QT95-F1
#
_entry.id   AF-A0A950QT95-F1
#
_cell.length_a   1.000
_cell.length_b   1.000
_cell.length_c   1.000
_cell.angle_alpha   90.00
_cell.angle_beta   90.00
_cell.angle_gamma   90.00
#
_symmetry.space_group_name_H-M   'P 1'
#
loop_
_entity.id
_entity.type
_entity.pdbx_description
1 polymer ?
#
loop_
_entity_poly.entity_id
_entity_poly.type
_entity_poly.pdbx_seq_one_letter_code
_entity_poly.pdbx_strand_id
1 'polypeptide(L)'
;MRAIAAALSALLLFETVGVPMAEASQYSARRRTAAGAPQQFASLPTAPIQPISALTSALPPIARPSLSTERASSGRRSPKIEAVLAALPKNRIQIRSIHVGAADAPVTILIQDVHQNAEAQMNVAAALRSLFDAGAVGAVAVEGAFGPFDFTPFRRFDRPAEVERVAHAFVDGNVMGGPSYAGITSPNAPPFVGADDAAAYHRNVAAYLSARRQAAAVDDRLKRAGRDLATEKRAGLGDRIRPFDLALSAYQSGELNFPDYVQKLSELADATAPDGNIETDFATERFLEARRLERTLDFAAVEREQKWALEILARSVSDDEVKQILAENVAYRSGQIGFGDFYSYIKALCERKKVPLQNAPAFNKYLQYVLLADGIQADELFAAVRRMEDRIVGQAATPEEKTLLRRGRALWLADRMTRFELTPEEWSEFRGVRDDLGPIAPLMADFESFYREADIRSARMVEVLTSGKRDATALVAGGFHTPRLLSLLADKKASVVVLSPRLTRADNGTAYLSVFAREKTPLEKLFAGEKLFINPEITTVGAGGAARPYAAALMA
;
A
#
# COMPACT_ATOMS: atom_id res chain seq x y z
N MET A 1 28.58 -29.71 13.23
CA MET A 1 28.98 -28.34 12.81
C MET A 1 29.11 -28.18 11.30
N ARG A 2 30.05 -28.83 10.59
CA ARG A 2 30.22 -28.62 9.12
C ARG A 2 28.99 -28.96 8.26
N ALA A 3 28.23 -30.02 8.62
CA ALA A 3 27.03 -30.42 7.89
C ALA A 3 25.84 -29.44 8.11
N ILE A 4 25.70 -28.89 9.31
CA ILE A 4 24.65 -27.91 9.64
C ILE A 4 24.98 -26.56 8.99
N ALA A 5 26.24 -26.13 9.03
CA ALA A 5 26.72 -24.95 8.31
C ALA A 5 26.54 -25.09 6.78
N ALA A 6 26.83 -26.27 6.21
CA ALA A 6 26.60 -26.53 4.78
C ALA A 6 25.10 -26.55 4.42
N ALA A 7 24.24 -27.10 5.29
CA ALA A 7 22.79 -27.10 5.10
C ALA A 7 22.19 -25.69 5.23
N LEU A 8 22.65 -24.88 6.19
CA LEU A 8 22.25 -23.47 6.34
C LEU A 8 22.75 -22.59 5.20
N SER A 9 24.01 -22.76 4.78
CA SER A 9 24.53 -22.09 3.59
C SER A 9 23.75 -22.51 2.36
N ALA A 10 23.41 -23.79 2.19
CA ALA A 10 22.61 -24.26 1.06
C ALA A 10 21.15 -23.76 1.11
N LEU A 11 20.51 -23.71 2.29
CA LEU A 11 19.14 -23.17 2.45
C LEU A 11 19.11 -21.66 2.22
N LEU A 12 20.03 -20.91 2.84
CA LEU A 12 20.15 -19.46 2.64
C LEU A 12 20.52 -19.15 1.19
N LEU A 13 21.45 -19.88 0.57
CA LEU A 13 21.79 -19.72 -0.85
C LEU A 13 20.59 -20.03 -1.76
N PHE A 14 19.91 -21.17 -1.59
CA PHE A 14 18.79 -21.52 -2.47
C PHE A 14 17.61 -20.54 -2.34
N GLU A 15 17.40 -19.95 -1.16
CA GLU A 15 16.25 -19.08 -0.88
C GLU A 15 16.51 -17.57 -1.02
N THR A 16 17.75 -17.08 -0.81
CA THR A 16 18.12 -15.68 -1.07
C THR A 16 18.67 -15.45 -2.47
N VAL A 17 19.07 -16.51 -3.18
CA VAL A 17 19.68 -16.42 -4.51
C VAL A 17 18.81 -17.08 -5.57
N GLY A 18 18.24 -18.27 -5.32
CA GLY A 18 17.48 -19.01 -6.35
C GLY A 18 16.19 -18.33 -6.80
N VAL A 19 15.44 -17.74 -5.87
CA VAL A 19 14.18 -17.02 -6.18
C VAL A 19 14.49 -15.69 -6.90
N PRO A 20 15.42 -14.84 -6.41
CA PRO A 20 15.84 -13.65 -7.15
C PRO A 20 16.58 -13.93 -8.47
N MET A 21 17.23 -15.08 -8.66
CA MET A 21 17.87 -15.46 -9.94
C MET A 21 16.86 -15.92 -10.99
N ALA A 22 15.78 -16.61 -10.58
CA ALA A 22 14.66 -16.88 -11.47
C ALA A 22 14.00 -15.56 -11.92
N GLU A 23 13.92 -14.56 -11.04
CA GLU A 23 13.37 -13.23 -11.29
C GLU A 23 14.35 -12.31 -12.09
N ALA A 24 15.65 -12.29 -11.77
CA ALA A 24 16.67 -11.45 -12.40
C ALA A 24 17.18 -12.00 -13.75
N SER A 25 17.19 -13.33 -13.96
CA SER A 25 17.48 -13.91 -15.28
C SER A 25 16.35 -13.66 -16.28
N GLN A 26 15.09 -13.65 -15.82
CA GLN A 26 13.95 -13.21 -16.62
C GLN A 26 14.01 -11.70 -16.91
N TYR A 27 14.46 -10.88 -15.96
CA TYR A 27 14.65 -9.43 -16.15
C TYR A 27 15.74 -9.08 -17.17
N SER A 28 16.89 -9.75 -17.11
CA SER A 28 17.99 -9.58 -18.06
C SER A 28 17.67 -10.15 -19.45
N ALA A 29 16.88 -11.23 -19.55
CA ALA A 29 16.36 -11.76 -20.81
C ALA A 29 15.27 -10.85 -21.44
N ARG A 30 14.42 -10.20 -20.64
CA ARG A 30 13.39 -9.23 -21.09
C ARG A 30 13.98 -7.92 -21.59
N ARG A 31 15.08 -7.46 -20.99
CA ARG A 31 15.87 -6.31 -21.51
C ARG A 31 16.46 -6.56 -22.90
N ARG A 32 16.80 -7.81 -23.23
CA ARG A 32 17.32 -8.19 -24.55
C ARG A 32 16.22 -8.35 -25.60
N THR A 33 15.00 -8.72 -25.19
CA THR A 33 13.84 -8.94 -26.10
C THR A 33 12.99 -7.68 -26.34
N ALA A 34 13.26 -6.57 -25.65
CA ALA A 34 12.78 -5.24 -26.04
C ALA A 34 13.35 -4.75 -27.39
N ALA A 35 14.25 -5.53 -28.01
CA ALA A 35 14.72 -5.37 -29.38
C ALA A 35 14.27 -6.58 -30.25
N GLY A 36 13.02 -6.58 -30.69
CA GLY A 36 12.55 -7.34 -31.87
C GLY A 36 12.09 -8.80 -31.69
N ALA A 37 10.77 -9.00 -31.89
CA ALA A 37 10.01 -10.20 -32.31
C ALA A 37 10.10 -11.52 -31.49
N PRO A 38 9.04 -12.38 -31.51
CA PRO A 38 8.83 -13.41 -30.49
C PRO A 38 9.47 -14.75 -30.85
N GLN A 39 10.08 -15.41 -29.85
CA GLN A 39 10.39 -16.83 -29.91
C GLN A 39 9.83 -17.57 -28.69
N GLN A 40 9.16 -18.68 -28.99
CA GLN A 40 8.66 -19.70 -28.06
C GLN A 40 9.82 -20.33 -27.29
N PHE A 41 9.72 -20.45 -25.96
CA PHE A 41 10.66 -21.25 -25.17
C PHE A 41 9.97 -22.35 -24.38
N ALA A 42 10.60 -23.52 -24.44
CA ALA A 42 10.16 -24.82 -23.98
C ALA A 42 10.04 -24.97 -22.46
N SER A 43 9.22 -25.95 -22.06
CA SER A 43 9.02 -26.43 -20.70
C SER A 43 10.29 -27.04 -20.09
N LEU A 44 10.55 -26.72 -18.81
CA LEU A 44 11.59 -27.35 -17.97
C LEU A 44 10.97 -28.15 -16.81
N PRO A 45 11.69 -29.16 -16.27
CA PRO A 45 11.09 -30.35 -15.67
C PRO A 45 10.63 -30.17 -14.22
N THR A 46 9.47 -30.76 -13.91
CA THR A 46 8.95 -30.97 -12.56
C THR A 46 9.83 -31.93 -11.76
N ALA A 47 10.45 -31.43 -10.69
CA ALA A 47 10.96 -32.25 -9.59
C ALA A 47 10.07 -32.06 -8.35
N PRO A 48 9.83 -33.11 -7.55
CA PRO A 48 8.89 -33.06 -6.44
C PRO A 48 9.48 -32.30 -5.24
N ILE A 49 8.81 -31.23 -4.82
CA ILE A 49 9.08 -30.49 -3.58
C ILE A 49 8.52 -31.31 -2.41
N GLN A 50 9.37 -31.76 -1.48
CA GLN A 50 8.90 -32.32 -0.21
C GLN A 50 8.47 -31.19 0.76
N PRO A 51 7.39 -31.37 1.54
CA PRO A 51 6.90 -30.35 2.46
C PRO A 51 7.79 -30.21 3.72
N ILE A 52 8.18 -28.97 4.03
CA ILE A 52 9.02 -28.56 5.17
C ILE A 52 8.27 -28.65 6.53
N SER A 53 7.10 -29.31 6.58
CA SER A 53 6.27 -29.32 7.80
C SER A 53 6.86 -30.12 8.97
N ALA A 54 7.89 -30.93 8.75
CA ALA A 54 8.51 -31.76 9.78
C ALA A 54 9.56 -31.04 10.65
N LEU A 55 10.00 -29.83 10.28
CA LEU A 55 11.06 -29.09 10.98
C LEU A 55 10.53 -28.04 11.97
N THR A 56 9.26 -27.66 11.89
CA THR A 56 8.66 -26.60 12.72
C THR A 56 8.14 -27.09 14.07
N SER A 57 7.91 -28.39 14.25
CA SER A 57 7.37 -28.98 15.49
C SER A 57 8.42 -29.29 16.57
N ALA A 58 9.70 -28.99 16.34
CA ALA A 58 10.81 -29.41 17.20
C ALA A 58 11.58 -28.27 17.91
N LEU A 59 11.15 -27.01 17.79
CA LEU A 59 11.84 -25.88 18.40
C LEU A 59 11.03 -25.28 19.57
N PRO A 60 11.62 -25.15 20.78
CA PRO A 60 10.96 -24.48 21.90
C PRO A 60 10.78 -22.98 21.64
N PRO A 61 9.77 -22.32 22.25
CA PRO A 61 9.59 -20.88 22.16
C PRO A 61 10.75 -20.17 22.89
N ILE A 62 11.58 -19.44 22.15
CA ILE A 62 12.66 -18.60 22.71
C ILE A 62 12.10 -17.18 22.91
N ALA A 63 12.22 -16.67 24.14
CA ALA A 63 11.88 -15.30 24.48
C ALA A 63 12.74 -14.31 23.68
N ARG A 64 12.10 -13.38 22.97
CA ARG A 64 12.77 -12.36 22.13
C ARG A 64 13.40 -11.29 23.04
N PRO A 65 14.72 -11.03 22.98
CA PRO A 65 15.24 -9.74 23.43
C PRO A 65 14.75 -8.64 22.47
N SER A 66 14.11 -7.61 23.02
CA SER A 66 13.56 -6.50 22.27
C SER A 66 14.66 -5.66 21.61
N LEU A 67 14.81 -5.79 20.29
CA LEU A 67 15.47 -4.81 19.45
C LEU A 67 14.41 -4.20 18.52
N SER A 68 13.51 -3.44 19.14
CA SER A 68 12.54 -2.60 18.45
C SER A 68 13.22 -1.28 18.08
N THR A 69 13.60 -1.12 16.81
CA THR A 69 13.69 0.21 16.18
C THR A 69 12.28 0.64 15.75
N GLU A 70 11.38 0.76 16.72
CA GLU A 70 10.14 1.51 16.52
C GLU A 70 10.49 2.98 16.73
N ARG A 71 10.58 3.75 15.64
CA ARG A 71 10.69 5.19 15.75
C ARG A 71 9.38 5.75 16.31
N ALA A 72 9.52 6.31 17.50
CA ALA A 72 8.55 7.01 18.33
C ALA A 72 7.51 7.84 17.56
N SER A 73 6.23 7.47 17.71
CA SER A 73 5.25 8.47 18.10
C SER A 73 5.48 8.76 19.59
N SER A 74 5.59 10.03 19.96
CA SER A 74 6.08 10.55 21.24
C SER A 74 5.15 10.32 22.45
N GLY A 75 4.30 9.28 22.42
CA GLY A 75 3.41 8.90 23.50
C GLY A 75 3.59 7.44 23.92
N ARG A 76 3.57 7.16 25.22
CA ARG A 76 3.53 5.79 25.73
C ARG A 76 2.27 5.10 25.19
N ARG A 77 2.44 4.04 24.40
CA ARG A 77 1.33 3.27 23.84
C ARG A 77 0.50 2.65 24.97
N SER A 78 -0.82 2.68 24.82
CA SER A 78 -1.71 2.04 25.80
C SER A 78 -1.62 0.52 25.70
N PRO A 79 -1.91 -0.23 26.78
CA PRO A 79 -1.98 -1.70 26.73
C PRO A 79 -2.95 -2.22 25.65
N LYS A 80 -4.00 -1.45 25.33
CA LYS A 80 -4.97 -1.78 24.28
C LYS A 80 -4.33 -1.75 22.88
N ILE A 81 -3.49 -0.75 22.59
CA ILE A 81 -2.74 -0.70 21.32
C ILE A 81 -1.78 -1.89 21.23
N GLU A 82 -1.03 -2.18 22.29
CA GLU A 82 -0.08 -3.31 22.31
C GLU A 82 -0.78 -4.66 22.10
N ALA A 83 -1.95 -4.87 22.70
CA ALA A 83 -2.75 -6.07 22.49
C ALA A 83 -3.17 -6.24 21.02
N VAL A 84 -3.58 -5.15 20.36
CA VAL A 84 -3.88 -5.16 18.92
C VAL A 84 -2.64 -5.51 18.12
N LEU A 85 -1.51 -4.83 18.34
CA LEU A 85 -0.28 -5.03 17.57
C LEU A 85 0.27 -6.45 17.72
N ALA A 86 0.16 -7.04 18.92
CA ALA A 86 0.58 -8.40 19.19
C ALA A 86 -0.28 -9.45 18.47
N ALA A 87 -1.56 -9.16 18.23
CA ALA A 87 -2.50 -10.07 17.57
C ALA A 87 -2.40 -10.05 16.04
N LEU A 88 -1.79 -9.03 15.42
CA LEU A 88 -1.83 -8.87 13.96
C LEU A 88 -0.90 -9.85 13.21
N PRO A 89 -1.40 -10.51 12.15
CA PRO A 89 -0.57 -11.33 11.26
C PRO A 89 0.22 -10.42 10.30
N LYS A 90 1.42 -10.01 10.72
CA LYS A 90 2.28 -9.05 10.00
C LYS A 90 2.68 -9.47 8.57
N ASN A 91 2.44 -10.73 8.20
CA ASN A 91 2.65 -11.27 6.85
C ASN A 91 1.48 -11.13 5.90
N ARG A 92 0.32 -10.87 6.46
CA ARG A 92 -0.94 -10.62 5.73
C ARG A 92 -1.23 -9.13 5.73
N ILE A 93 -0.78 -8.40 6.75
CA ILE A 93 -1.08 -6.99 6.96
C ILE A 93 0.19 -6.18 7.17
N GLN A 94 0.22 -4.99 6.59
CA GLN A 94 1.19 -3.93 6.90
C GLN A 94 0.54 -2.92 7.84
N ILE A 95 1.25 -2.52 8.89
CA ILE A 95 0.87 -1.38 9.72
C ILE A 95 1.35 -0.12 8.99
N ARG A 96 0.41 0.74 8.59
CA ARG A 96 0.70 1.99 7.87
C ARG A 96 1.08 3.09 8.86
N SER A 97 0.31 3.24 9.93
CA SER A 97 0.54 4.26 10.95
C SER A 97 -0.16 3.92 12.27
N ILE A 98 0.32 4.52 13.36
CA ILE A 98 -0.25 4.40 14.70
C ILE A 98 -0.40 5.81 15.28
N HIS A 99 -1.63 6.18 15.61
CA HIS A 99 -1.97 7.43 16.27
C HIS A 99 -2.38 7.14 17.71
N VAL A 100 -1.64 7.69 18.67
CA VAL A 100 -1.91 7.50 20.10
C VAL A 100 -2.82 8.62 20.59
N GLY A 101 -4.01 8.25 21.06
CA GLY A 101 -5.00 9.16 21.64
C GLY A 101 -4.79 9.39 23.14
N ALA A 102 -5.88 9.70 23.85
CA ALA A 102 -5.86 9.77 25.32
C ALA A 102 -5.58 8.40 25.95
N ALA A 103 -5.06 8.37 27.19
CA ALA A 103 -4.53 7.17 27.85
C ALA A 103 -5.48 5.96 27.87
N ASP A 104 -6.79 6.19 28.05
CA ASP A 104 -7.84 5.17 28.08
C ASP A 104 -8.76 5.18 26.85
N ALA A 105 -8.39 5.94 25.82
CA ALA A 105 -9.20 6.09 24.61
C ALA A 105 -9.45 4.72 23.96
N PRO A 106 -10.66 4.49 23.42
CA PRO A 106 -10.92 3.31 22.62
C PRO A 106 -9.99 3.28 21.39
N VAL A 107 -9.64 2.07 20.96
CA VAL A 107 -8.79 1.83 19.80
C VAL A 107 -9.65 1.58 18.57
N THR A 108 -9.47 2.40 17.54
CA THR A 108 -10.02 2.14 16.20
C THR A 108 -8.95 1.44 15.37
N ILE A 109 -9.28 0.28 14.82
CA ILE A 109 -8.42 -0.46 13.90
C ILE A 109 -8.95 -0.21 12.50
N LEU A 110 -8.34 0.67 11.73
CA LEU A 110 -8.73 0.95 10.35
C LEU A 110 -8.03 -0.04 9.43
N ILE A 111 -8.78 -0.96 8.84
CA ILE A 111 -8.28 -1.95 7.87
C ILE A 111 -8.72 -1.52 6.48
N GLN A 112 -7.75 -1.22 5.63
CA GLN A 112 -8.00 -0.81 4.26
C GLN A 112 -8.58 -1.96 3.44
N ASP A 113 -9.73 -1.71 2.83
CA ASP A 113 -10.36 -2.61 1.87
C ASP A 113 -9.80 -2.35 0.46
N VAL A 114 -9.28 -3.41 -0.16
CA VAL A 114 -8.91 -3.42 -1.58
C VAL A 114 -9.95 -4.26 -2.28
N HIS A 115 -10.96 -3.58 -2.83
CA HIS A 115 -12.09 -4.23 -3.47
C HIS A 115 -11.66 -5.12 -4.64
N GLN A 116 -12.42 -6.20 -4.85
CA GLN A 116 -12.27 -7.12 -5.98
C GLN A 116 -10.88 -7.76 -6.12
N ASN A 117 -10.12 -7.84 -5.02
CA ASN A 117 -8.84 -8.53 -4.96
C ASN A 117 -8.91 -9.65 -3.93
N ALA A 118 -9.00 -10.90 -4.40
CA ALA A 118 -9.19 -12.07 -3.53
C ALA A 118 -8.06 -12.22 -2.50
N GLU A 119 -6.79 -12.01 -2.89
CA GLU A 119 -5.67 -12.04 -1.95
C GLU A 119 -5.84 -11.01 -0.83
N ALA A 120 -6.19 -9.77 -1.18
CA ALA A 120 -6.43 -8.71 -0.20
C ALA A 120 -7.57 -9.06 0.75
N GLN A 121 -8.70 -9.54 0.21
CA GLN A 121 -9.85 -9.93 1.00
C GLN A 121 -9.51 -11.07 1.98
N MET A 122 -8.73 -12.06 1.54
CA MET A 122 -8.28 -13.15 2.39
C MET A 122 -7.26 -12.70 3.44
N ASN A 123 -6.44 -11.70 3.12
CA ASN A 123 -5.51 -11.11 4.08
C ASN A 123 -6.23 -10.25 5.13
N VAL A 124 -7.25 -9.48 4.74
CA VAL A 124 -8.18 -8.79 5.65
C VAL A 124 -8.90 -9.79 6.55
N ALA A 125 -9.42 -10.87 6.00
CA ALA A 125 -10.09 -11.91 6.77
C ALA A 125 -9.15 -12.56 7.79
N ALA A 126 -7.91 -12.89 7.41
CA ALA A 126 -6.92 -13.43 8.33
C ALA A 126 -6.60 -12.48 9.49
N ALA A 127 -6.51 -11.18 9.21
CA ALA A 127 -6.29 -10.16 10.24
C ALA A 127 -7.44 -10.10 11.24
N LEU A 128 -8.68 -10.08 10.75
CA LEU A 128 -9.87 -10.10 11.59
C LEU A 128 -9.93 -11.37 12.44
N ARG A 129 -9.70 -12.54 11.84
CA ARG A 129 -9.62 -13.82 12.57
C ARG A 129 -8.64 -13.76 13.74
N SER A 130 -7.41 -13.29 13.50
CA SER A 130 -6.41 -13.18 14.58
C SER A 130 -6.81 -12.19 15.68
N LEU A 131 -7.47 -11.09 15.32
CA LEU A 131 -8.02 -10.14 16.31
C LEU A 131 -9.16 -10.77 17.14
N PHE A 132 -10.01 -11.61 16.52
CA PHE A 132 -11.08 -12.32 17.21
C PHE A 132 -10.54 -13.35 18.20
N ASP A 133 -9.59 -14.17 17.74
CA ASP A 133 -8.98 -15.23 18.56
C ASP A 133 -8.22 -14.66 19.76
N ALA A 134 -7.63 -13.48 19.61
CA ALA A 134 -6.97 -12.75 20.70
C ALA A 134 -7.94 -11.98 21.61
N GLY A 135 -9.24 -11.89 21.27
CA GLY A 135 -10.20 -11.03 21.98
C GLY A 135 -9.85 -9.54 21.90
N ALA A 136 -9.05 -9.13 20.90
CA ALA A 136 -8.50 -7.78 20.77
C ALA A 136 -9.47 -6.78 20.11
N VAL A 137 -10.66 -7.23 19.69
CA VAL A 137 -11.69 -6.40 19.05
C VAL A 137 -13.08 -6.77 19.55
N GLY A 138 -13.87 -5.76 19.91
CA GLY A 138 -15.22 -5.92 20.46
C GLY A 138 -16.36 -5.74 19.45
N ALA A 139 -16.06 -5.23 18.25
CA ALA A 139 -17.00 -5.14 17.13
C ALA A 139 -16.27 -4.94 15.79
N VAL A 140 -16.92 -5.35 14.70
CA VAL A 140 -16.46 -5.07 13.34
C VAL A 140 -17.47 -4.17 12.63
N ALA A 141 -17.01 -3.01 12.21
CA ALA A 141 -17.74 -2.08 11.37
C ALA A 141 -17.32 -2.27 9.90
N VAL A 142 -18.28 -2.24 8.97
CA VAL A 142 -18.02 -2.50 7.54
C VAL A 142 -18.63 -1.39 6.68
N GLU A 143 -17.82 -0.77 5.82
CA GLU A 143 -18.28 0.18 4.80
C GLU A 143 -19.24 -0.48 3.80
N GLY A 144 -20.24 0.28 3.32
CA GLY A 144 -21.23 -0.22 2.36
C GLY A 144 -22.28 -1.17 2.95
N ALA A 145 -22.19 -1.46 4.25
CA ALA A 145 -23.22 -2.16 5.01
C ALA A 145 -23.99 -1.18 5.91
N PHE A 146 -25.22 -1.54 6.27
CA PHE A 146 -26.12 -0.71 7.07
C PHE A 146 -26.71 -1.50 8.25
N GLY A 147 -26.69 -0.90 9.44
CA GLY A 147 -27.27 -1.50 10.65
C GLY A 147 -26.54 -2.78 11.12
N PRO A 148 -27.00 -3.42 12.20
CA PRO A 148 -26.41 -4.67 12.69
C PRO A 148 -26.70 -5.83 11.73
N PHE A 149 -25.73 -6.72 11.52
CA PHE A 149 -25.94 -7.98 10.79
C PHE A 149 -25.29 -9.17 11.53
N ASP A 150 -25.95 -10.33 11.46
CA ASP A 150 -25.62 -11.52 12.26
C ASP A 150 -25.22 -12.71 11.38
N PHE A 151 -24.01 -13.22 11.62
CA PHE A 151 -23.47 -14.40 10.94
C PHE A 151 -23.69 -15.71 11.71
N THR A 152 -24.31 -15.66 12.90
CA THR A 152 -24.58 -16.84 13.73
C THR A 152 -25.30 -17.98 13.00
N PRO A 153 -26.29 -17.72 12.10
CA PRO A 153 -26.93 -18.79 11.35
C PRO A 153 -25.95 -19.64 10.52
N PHE A 154 -24.92 -19.04 9.93
CA PHE A 154 -23.93 -19.75 9.11
C PHE A 154 -22.97 -20.61 9.94
N ARG A 155 -22.72 -20.21 11.19
CA ARG A 155 -21.86 -20.94 12.13
C ARG A 155 -22.54 -22.15 12.77
N ARG A 156 -23.87 -22.26 12.65
CA ARG A 156 -24.68 -23.37 13.20
C ARG A 156 -24.79 -24.57 12.27
N PHE A 157 -24.27 -24.51 11.05
CA PHE A 157 -24.27 -25.65 10.15
C PHE A 157 -23.33 -26.75 10.67
N ASP A 158 -23.78 -28.01 10.62
CA ASP A 158 -23.00 -29.19 11.04
C ASP A 158 -21.79 -29.51 10.14
N ARG A 159 -21.51 -28.66 9.15
CA ARG A 159 -20.52 -28.85 8.08
C ARG A 159 -19.64 -27.61 7.91
N PRO A 160 -18.80 -27.27 8.91
CA PRO A 160 -18.01 -26.03 8.89
C PRO A 160 -17.01 -25.99 7.73
N ALA A 161 -16.46 -27.14 7.31
CA ALA A 161 -15.55 -27.23 6.17
C ALA A 161 -16.24 -26.88 4.84
N GLU A 162 -17.50 -27.30 4.66
CA GLU A 162 -18.31 -26.96 3.50
C GLU A 162 -18.68 -25.48 3.51
N VAL A 163 -19.03 -24.93 4.67
CA VAL A 163 -19.31 -23.49 4.83
C VAL A 163 -18.08 -22.65 4.45
N GLU A 164 -16.89 -23.01 4.96
CA GLU A 164 -15.65 -22.30 4.62
C GLU A 164 -15.32 -22.42 3.12
N ARG A 165 -15.51 -23.61 2.53
CA ARG A 165 -15.27 -23.84 1.08
C ARG A 165 -16.18 -22.96 0.21
N VAL A 166 -17.46 -22.85 0.55
CA VAL A 166 -18.41 -21.99 -0.18
C VAL A 166 -18.11 -20.51 0.03
N ALA A 167 -17.82 -20.10 1.27
CA ALA A 167 -17.44 -18.73 1.57
C ALA A 167 -16.18 -18.31 0.80
N HIS A 168 -15.18 -19.20 0.71
CA HIS A 168 -13.96 -18.97 -0.07
C HIS A 168 -14.28 -18.78 -1.56
N ALA A 169 -15.12 -19.65 -2.14
CA ALA A 169 -15.53 -19.53 -3.53
C ALA A 169 -16.27 -18.20 -3.82
N PHE A 170 -17.03 -17.67 -2.85
CA PHE A 170 -17.68 -16.36 -2.99
C PHE A 170 -16.71 -15.19 -2.89
N VAL A 171 -15.62 -15.31 -2.12
CA VAL A 171 -14.54 -14.33 -2.12
C VAL A 171 -13.80 -14.35 -3.46
N ASP A 172 -13.44 -15.53 -3.97
CA ASP A 172 -12.78 -15.68 -5.27
C ASP A 172 -13.65 -15.16 -6.43
N GLY A 173 -14.97 -15.32 -6.32
CA GLY A 173 -15.95 -14.82 -7.28
C GLY A 173 -16.30 -13.34 -7.13
N ASN A 174 -15.64 -12.59 -6.23
CA ASN A 174 -15.96 -11.18 -5.92
C ASN A 174 -17.41 -10.92 -5.46
N VAL A 175 -18.08 -11.94 -4.93
CA VAL A 175 -19.45 -11.86 -4.39
C VAL A 175 -19.44 -11.50 -2.90
N MET A 176 -18.35 -11.82 -2.20
CA MET A 176 -18.20 -11.64 -0.76
C MET A 176 -16.88 -10.94 -0.41
N GLY A 177 -16.94 -9.99 0.52
CA GLY A 177 -15.74 -9.38 1.11
C GLY A 177 -15.17 -10.20 2.28
N GLY A 178 -13.88 -9.98 2.55
CA GLY A 178 -13.13 -10.55 3.68
C GLY A 178 -13.82 -10.42 5.05
N PRO A 179 -14.50 -9.30 5.39
CA PRO A 179 -15.23 -9.18 6.65
C PRO A 179 -16.34 -10.22 6.80
N SER A 180 -17.08 -10.48 5.73
CA SER A 180 -18.17 -11.47 5.73
C SER A 180 -17.62 -12.88 5.81
N TYR A 181 -16.54 -13.17 5.07
CA TYR A 181 -15.84 -14.44 5.18
C TYR A 181 -15.39 -14.70 6.62
N ALA A 182 -14.72 -13.73 7.26
CA ALA A 182 -14.28 -13.85 8.65
C ALA A 182 -15.47 -14.04 9.61
N GLY A 183 -16.54 -13.26 9.45
CA GLY A 183 -17.74 -13.38 10.28
C GLY A 183 -18.41 -14.75 10.17
N ILE A 184 -18.51 -15.31 8.97
CA ILE A 184 -19.12 -16.63 8.70
C ILE A 184 -18.29 -17.77 9.29
N THR A 185 -16.98 -17.66 9.23
CA THR A 185 -16.07 -18.79 9.47
C THR A 185 -15.40 -18.77 10.84
N SER A 186 -15.56 -17.69 11.62
CA SER A 186 -14.97 -17.57 12.96
C SER A 186 -16.00 -17.82 14.06
N PRO A 187 -15.82 -18.85 14.92
CA PRO A 187 -16.73 -19.11 16.03
C PRO A 187 -16.77 -17.97 17.07
N ASN A 188 -15.64 -17.27 17.25
CA ASN A 188 -15.47 -16.19 18.23
C ASN A 188 -15.68 -14.79 17.63
N ALA A 189 -16.32 -14.69 16.46
CA ALA A 189 -16.55 -13.40 15.81
C ALA A 189 -17.41 -12.47 16.70
N PRO A 190 -16.97 -11.22 16.95
CA PRO A 190 -17.77 -10.23 17.68
C PRO A 190 -18.96 -9.76 16.84
N PRO A 191 -19.85 -8.92 17.39
CA PRO A 191 -20.93 -8.31 16.61
C PRO A 191 -20.43 -7.50 15.41
N PHE A 192 -21.15 -7.61 14.30
CA PHE A 192 -20.91 -6.83 13.09
C PHE A 192 -21.95 -5.72 12.93
N VAL A 193 -21.51 -4.58 12.43
CA VAL A 193 -22.36 -3.41 12.18
C VAL A 193 -21.97 -2.76 10.86
N GLY A 194 -22.96 -2.28 10.12
CA GLY A 194 -22.78 -1.41 8.99
C GLY A 194 -22.27 -0.04 9.43
N ALA A 195 -21.14 0.38 8.86
CA ALA A 195 -20.53 1.66 9.17
C ALA A 195 -21.15 2.83 8.38
N ASP A 196 -21.92 2.53 7.34
CA ASP A 196 -22.33 3.51 6.35
C ASP A 196 -23.75 4.06 6.61
N ASP A 197 -24.05 5.19 5.98
CA ASP A 197 -25.38 5.81 5.97
C ASP A 197 -26.07 5.53 4.64
N ALA A 198 -27.22 4.84 4.68
CA ALA A 198 -27.92 4.42 3.47
C ALA A 198 -28.34 5.61 2.59
N ALA A 199 -28.72 6.74 3.19
CA ALA A 199 -29.11 7.92 2.43
C ALA A 199 -27.92 8.57 1.71
N ALA A 200 -26.79 8.76 2.41
CA ALA A 200 -25.56 9.27 1.83
C ALA A 200 -24.99 8.32 0.77
N TYR A 201 -25.00 7.01 1.03
CA TYR A 201 -24.59 5.99 0.05
C TYR A 201 -25.40 6.10 -1.25
N HIS A 202 -26.73 6.14 -1.17
CA HIS A 202 -27.57 6.27 -2.37
C HIS A 202 -27.36 7.59 -3.12
N ARG A 203 -27.17 8.71 -2.41
CA ARG A 203 -26.80 9.99 -3.06
C ARG A 203 -25.43 9.90 -3.73
N ASN A 204 -24.48 9.21 -3.11
CA ASN A 204 -23.14 8.99 -3.67
C ASN A 204 -23.19 8.18 -4.96
N VAL A 205 -23.97 7.09 -4.98
CA VAL A 205 -24.24 6.27 -6.18
C VAL A 205 -24.94 7.09 -7.27
N ALA A 206 -25.95 7.89 -6.91
CA ALA A 206 -26.65 8.74 -7.86
C ALA A 206 -25.72 9.76 -8.51
N ALA A 207 -24.84 10.40 -7.72
CA ALA A 207 -23.82 11.31 -8.21
C ALA A 207 -22.84 10.62 -9.17
N TYR A 208 -22.36 9.42 -8.83
CA TYR A 208 -21.51 8.61 -9.70
C TYR A 208 -22.18 8.31 -11.05
N LEU A 209 -23.40 7.80 -11.03
CA LEU A 209 -24.15 7.46 -12.24
C LEU A 209 -24.44 8.69 -13.10
N SER A 210 -24.76 9.83 -12.48
CA SER A 210 -24.98 11.08 -13.21
C SER A 210 -23.70 11.60 -13.86
N ALA A 211 -22.62 11.69 -13.09
CA ALA A 211 -21.30 12.09 -13.57
C ALA A 211 -20.83 11.23 -14.74
N ARG A 212 -21.03 9.90 -14.68
CA ARG A 212 -20.67 8.98 -15.77
C ARG A 212 -21.42 9.24 -17.08
N ARG A 213 -22.68 9.68 -17.04
CA ARG A 213 -23.44 9.98 -18.26
C ARG A 213 -22.86 11.16 -19.03
N GLN A 214 -22.25 12.12 -18.33
CA GLN A 214 -21.67 13.32 -18.94
C GLN A 214 -20.14 13.26 -19.09
N ALA A 215 -19.47 12.21 -18.62
CA ALA A 215 -18.02 12.10 -18.58
C ALA A 215 -17.33 12.34 -19.93
N ALA A 216 -17.84 11.74 -21.02
CA ALA A 216 -17.25 11.92 -22.35
C ALA A 216 -17.33 13.38 -22.83
N ALA A 217 -18.46 14.05 -22.60
CA ALA A 217 -18.65 15.44 -23.02
C ALA A 217 -17.76 16.42 -22.23
N VAL A 218 -17.57 16.15 -20.92
CA VAL A 218 -16.69 16.95 -20.06
C VAL A 218 -15.22 16.70 -20.41
N ASP A 219 -14.82 15.46 -20.63
CA ASP A 219 -13.47 15.08 -21.08
C ASP A 219 -13.09 15.81 -22.39
N ASP A 220 -13.98 15.87 -23.37
CA ASP A 220 -13.75 16.63 -24.61
C ASP A 220 -13.53 18.13 -24.37
N ARG A 221 -14.22 18.72 -23.39
CA ARG A 221 -14.05 20.13 -23.01
C ARG A 221 -12.70 20.34 -22.30
N LEU A 222 -12.32 19.44 -21.39
CA LEU A 222 -11.04 19.46 -20.70
C LEU A 222 -9.87 19.32 -21.68
N LYS A 223 -9.96 18.39 -22.64
CA LYS A 223 -8.95 18.21 -23.70
C LYS A 223 -8.78 19.46 -24.57
N ARG A 224 -9.87 20.16 -24.91
CA ARG A 224 -9.78 21.44 -25.63
C ARG A 224 -9.09 22.50 -24.78
N ALA A 225 -9.56 22.71 -23.55
CA ALA A 225 -8.96 23.69 -22.63
C ALA A 225 -7.47 23.40 -22.34
N GLY A 226 -7.08 22.12 -22.27
CA GLY A 226 -5.69 21.71 -22.13
C GLY A 226 -4.83 22.09 -23.34
N ARG A 227 -5.34 21.94 -24.57
CA ARG A 227 -4.64 22.39 -25.79
C ARG A 227 -4.51 23.91 -25.88
N ASP A 228 -5.56 24.63 -25.50
CA ASP A 228 -5.56 26.09 -25.47
C ASP A 228 -4.54 26.59 -24.44
N LEU A 229 -4.58 26.05 -23.22
CA LEU A 229 -3.62 26.40 -22.16
C LEU A 229 -2.19 26.03 -22.54
N ALA A 230 -1.95 24.91 -23.23
CA ALA A 230 -0.61 24.55 -23.71
C ALA A 230 -0.07 25.60 -24.70
N THR A 231 -0.94 26.20 -25.51
CA THR A 231 -0.57 27.31 -26.41
C THR A 231 -0.24 28.57 -25.63
N GLU A 232 -1.06 28.91 -24.64
CA GLU A 232 -0.81 30.05 -23.73
C GLU A 232 0.51 29.87 -22.96
N LYS A 233 0.78 28.69 -22.40
CA LYS A 233 2.02 28.38 -21.67
C LYS A 233 3.26 28.49 -22.55
N ARG A 234 3.21 28.06 -23.81
CA ARG A 234 4.34 28.19 -24.75
C ARG A 234 4.73 29.65 -24.99
N ALA A 235 3.73 30.55 -25.02
CA ALA A 235 3.93 31.97 -25.22
C ALA A 235 4.27 32.72 -23.92
N GLY A 236 3.69 32.30 -22.79
CA GLY A 236 3.72 33.04 -21.52
C GLY A 236 4.73 32.57 -20.48
N LEU A 237 5.22 31.32 -20.54
CA LEU A 237 6.22 30.82 -19.58
C LEU A 237 7.64 31.19 -19.99
N GLY A 238 8.36 31.89 -19.13
CA GLY A 238 9.77 32.23 -19.26
C GLY A 238 10.71 31.05 -19.01
N ASP A 239 11.98 31.25 -19.36
CA ASP A 239 13.00 30.18 -19.38
C ASP A 239 13.30 29.59 -18.00
N ARG A 240 13.06 30.34 -16.91
CA ARG A 240 13.29 29.87 -15.54
C ARG A 240 12.30 28.82 -15.07
N ILE A 241 11.04 28.89 -15.52
CA ILE A 241 9.97 28.00 -15.07
C ILE A 241 9.54 26.96 -16.13
N ARG A 242 9.81 27.24 -17.41
CA ARG A 242 9.48 26.34 -18.53
C ARG A 242 10.02 24.90 -18.35
N PRO A 243 11.25 24.65 -17.86
CA PRO A 243 11.72 23.28 -17.62
C PRO A 243 10.90 22.51 -16.58
N PHE A 244 10.39 23.20 -15.56
CA PHE A 244 9.50 22.61 -14.56
C PHE A 244 8.16 22.20 -15.18
N ASP A 245 7.54 23.09 -15.97
CA ASP A 245 6.26 22.80 -16.63
C ASP A 245 6.37 21.62 -17.61
N LEU A 246 7.49 21.51 -18.33
CA LEU A 246 7.76 20.37 -19.22
C LEU A 246 7.90 19.06 -18.43
N ALA A 247 8.67 19.07 -17.32
CA ALA A 247 8.85 17.89 -16.48
C ALA A 247 7.52 17.46 -15.82
N LEU A 248 6.74 18.42 -15.32
CA LEU A 248 5.42 18.18 -14.74
C LEU A 248 4.46 17.60 -15.77
N SER A 249 4.41 18.17 -16.98
CA SER A 249 3.53 17.69 -18.05
C SER A 249 3.88 16.26 -18.48
N ALA A 250 5.18 15.95 -18.63
CA ALA A 250 5.65 14.61 -18.97
C ALA A 250 5.35 13.59 -17.86
N TYR A 251 5.46 13.99 -16.58
CA TYR A 251 5.07 13.14 -15.46
C TYR A 251 3.56 12.86 -15.46
N GLN A 252 2.75 13.90 -15.66
CA GLN A 252 1.29 13.79 -15.67
C GLN A 252 0.75 12.99 -16.85
N SER A 253 1.42 13.00 -18.01
CA SER A 253 1.06 12.18 -19.18
C SER A 253 1.59 10.74 -19.09
N GLY A 254 2.45 10.44 -18.11
CA GLY A 254 3.09 9.14 -17.94
C GLY A 254 4.32 8.90 -18.83
N GLU A 255 4.77 9.92 -19.58
CA GLU A 255 6.03 9.89 -20.35
C GLU A 255 7.26 9.88 -19.44
N LEU A 256 7.17 10.53 -18.27
CA LEU A 256 8.19 10.53 -17.23
C LEU A 256 7.70 9.72 -16.03
N ASN A 257 8.46 8.71 -15.60
CA ASN A 257 8.12 7.97 -14.39
C ASN A 257 8.42 8.79 -13.12
N PHE A 258 7.82 8.41 -12.00
CA PHE A 258 7.97 9.14 -10.74
C PHE A 258 9.44 9.27 -10.28
N PRO A 259 10.28 8.21 -10.26
CA PRO A 259 11.69 8.37 -9.90
C PRO A 259 12.44 9.40 -10.75
N ASP A 260 12.22 9.41 -12.08
CA ASP A 260 12.81 10.38 -12.99
C ASP A 260 12.27 11.79 -12.77
N TYR A 261 10.99 11.91 -12.44
CA TYR A 261 10.39 13.18 -12.09
C TYR A 261 11.00 13.78 -10.81
N VAL A 262 11.15 13.00 -9.74
CA VAL A 262 11.76 13.48 -8.48
C VAL A 262 13.22 13.89 -8.69
N GLN A 263 13.99 13.10 -9.46
CA GLN A 263 15.36 13.45 -9.84
C GLN A 263 15.38 14.79 -10.61
N LYS A 264 14.47 14.95 -11.58
CA LYS A 264 14.40 16.18 -12.38
C LYS A 264 14.03 17.40 -11.54
N LEU A 265 13.09 17.24 -10.61
CA LEU A 265 12.73 18.30 -9.67
C LEU A 265 13.90 18.68 -8.76
N SER A 266 14.69 17.71 -8.28
CA SER A 266 15.89 18.00 -7.48
C SER A 266 16.88 18.86 -8.27
N GLU A 267 17.17 18.50 -9.52
CA GLU A 267 18.06 19.29 -10.40
C GLU A 267 17.55 20.71 -10.64
N LEU A 268 16.24 20.87 -10.82
CA LEU A 268 15.61 22.18 -11.01
C LEU A 268 15.61 23.01 -9.74
N ALA A 269 15.34 22.37 -8.59
CA ALA A 269 15.39 22.98 -7.28
C ALA A 269 16.77 23.56 -6.96
N ASP A 270 17.84 22.83 -7.30
CA ASP A 270 19.22 23.28 -7.11
C ASP A 270 19.54 24.46 -8.03
N ALA A 271 19.08 24.42 -9.28
CA ALA A 271 19.28 25.49 -10.24
C ALA A 271 18.52 26.79 -9.90
N THR A 272 17.45 26.72 -9.10
CA THR A 272 16.64 27.88 -8.70
C THR A 272 16.94 28.40 -7.29
N ALA A 273 17.80 27.73 -6.53
CA ALA A 273 18.10 28.06 -5.14
C ALA A 273 18.80 29.44 -5.00
N PRO A 274 18.30 30.34 -4.15
CA PRO A 274 19.01 31.57 -3.80
C PRO A 274 20.35 31.25 -3.11
N ASP A 275 21.44 31.86 -3.56
CA ASP A 275 22.78 31.78 -2.95
C ASP A 275 23.37 30.37 -2.78
N GLY A 276 22.84 29.37 -3.50
CA GLY A 276 23.28 27.97 -3.38
C GLY A 276 22.84 27.28 -2.08
N ASN A 277 21.93 27.88 -1.29
CA ASN A 277 21.39 27.23 -0.11
C ASN A 277 20.33 26.19 -0.53
N ILE A 278 20.79 24.95 -0.71
CA ILE A 278 19.97 23.82 -1.10
C ILE A 278 19.16 23.37 0.12
N GLU A 279 17.87 23.72 0.15
CA GLU A 279 16.93 23.18 1.12
C GLU A 279 16.35 21.87 0.59
N THR A 280 16.91 20.77 1.08
CA THR A 280 16.52 19.40 0.74
C THR A 280 15.67 18.78 1.84
N ASP A 281 14.59 18.12 1.42
CA ASP A 281 13.74 17.36 2.32
C ASP A 281 14.33 15.96 2.53
N PHE A 282 14.43 15.53 3.80
CA PHE A 282 15.01 14.23 4.17
C PHE A 282 14.37 13.05 3.42
N ALA A 283 13.05 13.08 3.19
CA ALA A 283 12.37 12.00 2.47
C ALA A 283 12.81 11.94 1.00
N THR A 284 13.00 13.10 0.37
CA THR A 284 13.49 13.19 -1.01
C THR A 284 14.95 12.75 -1.11
N GLU A 285 15.81 13.18 -0.18
CA GLU A 285 17.21 12.74 -0.13
C GLU A 285 17.34 11.22 0.04
N ARG A 286 16.60 10.64 1.00
CA ARG A 286 16.57 9.19 1.24
C ARG A 286 16.17 8.45 -0.04
N PHE A 287 15.14 8.93 -0.73
CA PHE A 287 14.65 8.34 -1.97
C PHE A 287 15.70 8.41 -3.10
N LEU A 288 16.28 9.59 -3.32
CA LEU A 288 17.29 9.80 -4.38
C LEU A 288 18.57 8.99 -4.10
N GLU A 289 18.98 8.88 -2.84
CA GLU A 289 20.13 8.06 -2.46
C GLU A 289 19.85 6.56 -2.65
N ALA A 290 18.67 6.07 -2.24
CA ALA A 290 18.26 4.69 -2.50
C ALA A 290 18.28 4.40 -4.01
N ARG A 291 17.77 5.31 -4.83
CA ARG A 291 17.78 5.22 -6.28
C ARG A 291 19.20 5.20 -6.87
N ARG A 292 20.09 6.06 -6.36
CA ARG A 292 21.49 6.12 -6.78
C ARG A 292 22.20 4.80 -6.49
N LEU A 293 21.98 4.22 -5.31
CA LEU A 293 22.51 2.92 -4.94
C LEU A 293 21.95 1.82 -5.85
N GLU A 294 20.63 1.75 -6.03
CA GLU A 294 19.96 0.76 -6.88
C GLU A 294 20.56 0.70 -8.29
N ARG A 295 20.73 1.87 -8.93
CA ARG A 295 21.30 1.98 -10.29
C ARG A 295 22.73 1.49 -10.41
N THR A 296 23.44 1.38 -9.31
CA THR A 296 24.87 1.09 -9.27
C THR A 296 25.18 -0.24 -8.55
N LEU A 297 24.16 -1.05 -8.28
CA LEU A 297 24.31 -2.42 -7.75
C LEU A 297 24.64 -3.41 -8.89
N ASP A 298 25.68 -4.20 -8.66
CA ASP A 298 25.94 -5.42 -9.43
C ASP A 298 25.44 -6.62 -8.62
N PHE A 299 24.26 -7.13 -8.95
CA PHE A 299 23.63 -8.23 -8.22
C PHE A 299 24.46 -9.51 -8.25
N ALA A 300 25.21 -9.77 -9.31
CA ALA A 300 26.09 -10.94 -9.37
C ALA A 300 27.27 -10.80 -8.40
N ALA A 301 27.79 -9.58 -8.22
CA ALA A 301 28.80 -9.31 -7.19
C ALA A 301 28.21 -9.39 -5.77
N VAL A 302 27.02 -8.80 -5.55
CA VAL A 302 26.29 -8.88 -4.27
C VAL A 302 26.14 -10.33 -3.83
N GLU A 303 25.72 -11.22 -4.73
CA GLU A 303 25.52 -12.63 -4.44
C GLU A 303 26.81 -13.35 -4.02
N ARG A 304 27.89 -13.17 -4.80
CA ARG A 304 29.20 -13.78 -4.48
C ARG A 304 29.72 -13.31 -3.13
N GLU A 305 29.60 -12.01 -2.86
CA GLU A 305 30.07 -11.39 -1.62
C GLU A 305 29.17 -11.73 -0.42
N GLN A 306 27.86 -11.86 -0.63
CA GLN A 306 26.92 -12.36 0.38
C GLN A 306 27.28 -13.78 0.78
N LYS A 307 27.57 -14.67 -0.18
CA LYS A 307 28.02 -16.03 0.10
C LYS A 307 29.31 -16.03 0.92
N TRP A 308 30.28 -15.20 0.53
CA TRP A 308 31.52 -15.04 1.28
C TRP A 308 31.27 -14.57 2.73
N ALA A 309 30.39 -13.59 2.94
CA ALA A 309 30.04 -13.11 4.27
C ALA A 309 29.36 -14.20 5.11
N LEU A 310 28.44 -14.97 4.50
CA LEU A 310 27.78 -16.11 5.14
C LEU A 310 28.77 -17.22 5.52
N GLU A 311 29.77 -17.50 4.69
CA GLU A 311 30.80 -18.50 5.02
C GLU A 311 31.66 -18.09 6.22
N ILE A 312 31.95 -16.80 6.38
CA ILE A 312 32.66 -16.27 7.57
C ILE A 312 31.75 -16.31 8.80
N LEU A 313 30.49 -15.90 8.65
CA LEU A 313 29.51 -16.00 9.73
C LEU A 313 29.35 -17.44 10.21
N ALA A 314 29.19 -18.40 9.30
CA ALA A 314 29.00 -19.81 9.62
C ALA A 314 30.17 -20.43 10.41
N ARG A 315 31.37 -19.85 10.34
CA ARG A 315 32.54 -20.27 11.12
C ARG A 315 32.62 -19.63 12.51
N SER A 316 31.85 -18.57 12.77
CA SER A 316 31.97 -17.71 13.95
C SER A 316 30.70 -17.62 14.81
N VAL A 317 29.56 -18.06 14.30
CA VAL A 317 28.28 -18.11 15.02
C VAL A 317 28.20 -19.32 15.95
N SER A 318 27.57 -19.13 17.12
CA SER A 318 27.25 -20.23 18.04
C SER A 318 25.99 -20.98 17.60
N ASP A 319 25.74 -22.16 18.17
CA ASP A 319 24.52 -22.94 17.89
C ASP A 319 23.24 -22.17 18.24
N ASP A 320 23.27 -21.32 19.29
CA ASP A 320 22.12 -20.49 19.66
C ASP A 320 21.91 -19.32 18.70
N GLU A 321 22.99 -18.74 18.18
CA GLU A 321 22.88 -17.73 17.11
C GLU A 321 22.38 -18.34 15.81
N VAL A 322 22.77 -19.58 15.49
CA VAL A 322 22.21 -20.31 14.35
C VAL A 322 20.70 -20.49 14.49
N LYS A 323 20.22 -20.90 15.67
CA LYS A 323 18.77 -20.99 15.95
C LYS A 323 18.11 -19.62 15.81
N GLN A 324 18.75 -18.55 16.28
CA GLN A 324 18.22 -17.20 16.13
C GLN A 324 18.14 -16.78 14.66
N ILE A 325 19.18 -17.00 13.85
CA ILE A 325 19.17 -16.69 12.41
C ILE A 325 18.02 -17.43 11.70
N LEU A 326 17.83 -18.71 12.03
CA LEU A 326 16.71 -19.50 11.50
C LEU A 326 15.36 -18.93 11.95
N ALA A 327 15.24 -18.54 13.22
CA ALA A 327 14.02 -17.94 13.74
C ALA A 327 13.71 -16.60 13.06
N GLU A 328 14.70 -15.72 12.87
CA GLU A 328 14.55 -14.44 12.15
C GLU A 328 14.22 -14.67 10.67
N ASN A 329 14.83 -15.65 10.00
CA ASN A 329 14.51 -15.99 8.62
C ASN A 329 13.07 -16.55 8.51
N VAL A 330 12.67 -17.47 9.39
CA VAL A 330 11.29 -17.96 9.46
C VAL A 330 10.33 -16.81 9.75
N ALA A 331 10.66 -15.91 10.67
CA ALA A 331 9.86 -14.73 10.97
C ALA A 331 9.73 -13.83 9.73
N TYR A 332 10.79 -13.60 8.97
CA TYR A 332 10.77 -12.82 7.73
C TYR A 332 9.93 -13.50 6.64
N ARG A 333 10.16 -14.80 6.38
CA ARG A 333 9.40 -15.57 5.37
C ARG A 333 7.94 -15.72 5.71
N SER A 334 7.66 -15.91 6.99
CA SER A 334 6.30 -15.91 7.54
C SER A 334 5.80 -14.50 7.80
N GLY A 335 6.48 -13.46 7.30
CA GLY A 335 6.22 -12.01 7.36
C GLY A 335 5.95 -11.41 8.74
N GLN A 336 6.30 -12.10 9.81
CA GLN A 336 6.30 -11.58 11.18
C GLN A 336 7.24 -10.38 11.38
N ILE A 337 8.27 -10.25 10.56
CA ILE A 337 9.17 -9.08 10.53
C ILE A 337 9.29 -8.55 9.09
N GLY A 338 9.59 -7.26 8.96
CA GLY A 338 9.78 -6.62 7.66
C GLY A 338 11.10 -7.03 6.98
N PHE A 339 11.22 -6.66 5.71
CA PHE A 339 12.44 -6.88 4.94
C PHE A 339 13.62 -6.10 5.52
N GLY A 340 13.44 -4.82 5.87
CA GLY A 340 14.47 -4.02 6.54
C GLY A 340 14.85 -4.53 7.93
N ASP A 341 13.89 -5.04 8.73
CA ASP A 341 14.16 -5.60 10.06
C ASP A 341 15.12 -6.80 9.95
N PHE A 342 14.86 -7.71 9.01
CA PHE A 342 15.70 -8.89 8.79
C PHE A 342 17.12 -8.49 8.37
N TYR A 343 17.27 -7.59 7.40
CA TYR A 343 18.59 -7.17 6.94
C TYR A 343 19.32 -6.27 7.95
N SER A 344 18.59 -5.56 8.81
CA SER A 344 19.16 -4.87 9.99
C SER A 344 19.78 -5.88 10.96
N TYR A 345 19.07 -6.98 11.24
CA TYR A 345 19.60 -8.07 12.06
C TYR A 345 20.86 -8.70 11.45
N ILE A 346 20.86 -9.01 10.14
CA ILE A 346 22.03 -9.55 9.45
C ILE A 346 23.22 -8.59 9.52
N LYS A 347 23.00 -7.29 9.29
CA LYS A 347 24.07 -6.27 9.40
C LYS A 347 24.65 -6.21 10.82
N ALA A 348 23.81 -6.17 11.84
CA ALA A 348 24.23 -6.16 13.24
C ALA A 348 24.98 -7.44 13.65
N LEU A 349 24.56 -8.60 13.10
CA LEU A 349 25.25 -9.87 13.28
C LEU A 349 26.65 -9.85 12.66
N CYS A 350 26.79 -9.37 11.42
CA CYS A 350 28.08 -9.18 10.76
C CYS A 350 29.02 -8.30 11.60
N GLU A 351 28.53 -7.16 12.12
CA GLU A 351 29.31 -6.24 12.96
C GLU A 351 29.75 -6.90 14.26
N ARG A 352 28.83 -7.57 14.97
CA ARG A 352 29.14 -8.28 16.24
C ARG A 352 30.16 -9.40 16.03
N LYS A 353 30.09 -10.09 14.89
CA LYS A 353 31.04 -11.15 14.50
C LYS A 353 32.29 -10.65 13.80
N LYS A 354 32.46 -9.33 13.69
CA LYS A 354 33.60 -8.68 13.03
C LYS A 354 33.82 -9.19 11.60
N VAL A 355 32.74 -9.50 10.89
CA VAL A 355 32.79 -9.80 9.45
C VAL A 355 33.19 -8.52 8.73
N PRO A 356 34.30 -8.50 7.97
CA PRO A 356 34.80 -7.27 7.39
C PRO A 356 34.00 -6.94 6.12
N LEU A 357 32.82 -6.32 6.29
CA LEU A 357 31.94 -5.92 5.17
C LEU A 357 32.61 -4.96 4.19
N GLN A 358 33.71 -4.29 4.58
CA GLN A 358 34.55 -3.54 3.65
C GLN A 358 35.19 -4.39 2.55
N ASN A 359 35.38 -5.69 2.80
CA ASN A 359 35.88 -6.66 1.80
C ASN A 359 34.75 -7.27 0.94
N ALA A 360 33.51 -6.87 1.23
CA ALA A 360 32.29 -7.23 0.50
C ALA A 360 31.55 -5.94 0.10
N PRO A 361 32.16 -5.06 -0.71
CA PRO A 361 31.64 -3.73 -1.00
C PRO A 361 30.29 -3.72 -1.73
N ALA A 362 30.04 -4.66 -2.66
CA ALA A 362 28.74 -4.79 -3.33
C ALA A 362 27.66 -5.25 -2.34
N PHE A 363 27.93 -6.25 -1.50
CA PHE A 363 26.98 -6.71 -0.48
C PHE A 363 26.71 -5.65 0.59
N ASN A 364 27.74 -4.95 1.07
CA ASN A 364 27.58 -3.84 2.01
C ASN A 364 26.73 -2.71 1.42
N LYS A 365 26.95 -2.38 0.15
CA LYS A 365 26.12 -1.41 -0.58
C LYS A 365 24.68 -1.87 -0.74
N TYR A 366 24.46 -3.15 -1.00
CA TYR A 366 23.12 -3.74 -1.04
C TYR A 366 22.41 -3.62 0.32
N LEU A 367 23.09 -3.90 1.43
CA LEU A 367 22.52 -3.70 2.78
C LEU A 367 22.10 -2.24 3.00
N GLN A 368 22.92 -1.27 2.59
CA GLN A 368 22.56 0.16 2.67
C GLN A 368 21.34 0.49 1.82
N TYR A 369 21.29 0.00 0.58
CA TYR A 369 20.14 0.18 -0.30
C TYR A 369 18.85 -0.37 0.32
N VAL A 370 18.88 -1.61 0.84
CA VAL A 370 17.71 -2.25 1.47
C VAL A 370 17.19 -1.43 2.65
N LEU A 371 18.09 -0.99 3.53
CA LEU A 371 17.70 -0.21 4.72
C LEU A 371 17.16 1.18 4.36
N LEU A 372 17.73 1.83 3.33
CA LEU A 372 17.21 3.10 2.83
C LEU A 372 15.84 2.91 2.18
N ALA A 373 15.70 1.89 1.33
CA ALA A 373 14.45 1.61 0.62
C ALA A 373 13.31 1.25 1.57
N ASP A 374 13.57 0.41 2.58
CA ASP A 374 12.59 0.03 3.60
C ASP A 374 12.15 1.24 4.46
N GLY A 375 13.06 2.21 4.66
CA GLY A 375 12.77 3.45 5.37
C GLY A 375 12.02 4.53 4.57
N ILE A 376 11.69 4.31 3.30
CA ILE A 376 10.93 5.27 2.49
C ILE A 376 9.44 5.18 2.83
N GLN A 377 8.90 6.28 3.35
CA GLN A 377 7.46 6.42 3.56
C GLN A 377 6.86 7.17 2.36
N ALA A 378 5.92 6.53 1.67
CA ALA A 378 5.33 7.08 0.45
C ALA A 378 4.65 8.44 0.70
N ASP A 379 3.86 8.56 1.76
CA ASP A 379 3.12 9.79 2.08
C ASP A 379 4.07 10.96 2.39
N GLU A 380 5.13 10.71 3.18
CA GLU A 380 6.16 11.71 3.46
C GLU A 380 6.89 12.15 2.18
N LEU A 381 7.20 11.20 1.30
CA LEU A 381 7.88 11.46 0.02
C LEU A 381 6.99 12.25 -0.94
N PHE A 382 5.70 11.91 -1.10
CA PHE A 382 4.78 12.67 -1.94
C PHE A 382 4.59 14.10 -1.41
N ALA A 383 4.47 14.27 -0.10
CA ALA A 383 4.39 15.58 0.51
C ALA A 383 5.69 16.39 0.32
N ALA A 384 6.85 15.74 0.40
CA ALA A 384 8.15 16.36 0.13
C ALA A 384 8.29 16.80 -1.33
N VAL A 385 7.88 15.96 -2.28
CA VAL A 385 7.86 16.29 -3.71
C VAL A 385 6.95 17.49 -3.98
N ARG A 386 5.76 17.53 -3.36
CA ARG A 386 4.86 18.71 -3.44
C ARG A 386 5.50 19.98 -2.93
N ARG A 387 6.14 19.95 -1.75
CA ARG A 387 6.87 21.10 -1.22
C ARG A 387 7.99 21.56 -2.17
N MET A 388 8.66 20.62 -2.82
CA MET A 388 9.69 20.92 -3.82
C MET A 388 9.09 21.55 -5.09
N GLU A 389 7.96 21.06 -5.60
CA GLU A 389 7.20 21.71 -6.68
C GLU A 389 6.83 23.17 -6.31
N ASP A 390 6.22 23.36 -5.14
CA ASP A 390 5.80 24.68 -4.64
C ASP A 390 6.97 25.65 -4.49
N ARG A 391 8.13 25.16 -4.01
CA ARG A 391 9.34 25.95 -3.88
C ARG A 391 9.89 26.39 -5.23
N ILE A 392 9.99 25.48 -6.21
CA ILE A 392 10.43 25.81 -7.58
C ILE A 392 9.50 26.87 -8.18
N VAL A 393 8.18 26.67 -8.10
CA VAL A 393 7.20 27.65 -8.59
C VAL A 393 7.30 28.97 -7.84
N GLY A 394 7.48 28.93 -6.52
CA GLY A 394 7.64 30.10 -5.67
C GLY A 394 8.83 30.98 -6.07
N GLN A 395 9.97 30.35 -6.39
CA GLN A 395 11.25 30.99 -6.69
C GLN A 395 11.44 31.40 -8.16
N ALA A 396 10.87 30.64 -9.10
CA ALA A 396 11.13 30.80 -10.52
C ALA A 396 10.00 31.48 -11.31
N ALA A 397 8.74 31.43 -10.82
CA ALA A 397 7.58 31.91 -11.56
C ALA A 397 7.13 33.33 -11.18
N THR A 398 6.77 34.14 -12.18
CA THR A 398 6.05 35.43 -11.99
C THR A 398 4.59 35.21 -11.58
N PRO A 399 3.86 36.24 -11.11
CA PRO A 399 2.43 36.13 -10.81
C PRO A 399 1.58 35.63 -12.00
N GLU A 400 1.89 36.06 -13.22
CA GLU A 400 1.20 35.66 -14.45
C GLU A 400 1.49 34.19 -14.78
N GLU A 401 2.74 33.76 -14.65
CA GLU A 401 3.15 32.37 -14.85
C GLU A 401 2.52 31.44 -13.81
N LYS A 402 2.45 31.87 -12.54
CA LYS A 402 1.75 31.14 -11.48
C LYS A 402 0.27 30.94 -11.82
N THR A 403 -0.37 31.91 -12.46
CA THR A 403 -1.75 31.78 -12.93
C THR A 403 -1.89 30.71 -14.01
N LEU A 404 -0.96 30.65 -14.98
CA LEU A 404 -0.94 29.61 -16.02
C LEU A 404 -0.71 28.21 -15.43
N LEU A 405 0.18 28.09 -14.44
CA LEU A 405 0.46 26.84 -13.75
C LEU A 405 -0.74 26.38 -12.90
N ARG A 406 -1.39 27.29 -12.17
CA ARG A 406 -2.62 27.00 -11.40
C ARG A 406 -3.76 26.51 -12.28
N ARG A 407 -3.99 27.16 -13.44
CA ARG A 407 -4.98 26.68 -14.43
C ARG A 407 -4.64 25.28 -14.94
N GLY A 408 -3.34 25.00 -15.17
CA GLY A 408 -2.88 23.67 -15.56
C GLY A 408 -3.16 22.61 -14.50
N ARG A 409 -2.92 22.99 -13.23
CA ARG A 409 -3.22 22.15 -12.07
C ARG A 409 -4.71 21.85 -11.95
N ALA A 410 -5.56 22.87 -12.10
CA ALA A 410 -7.01 22.72 -12.08
C ALA A 410 -7.51 21.77 -13.17
N LEU A 411 -7.02 21.92 -14.41
CA LEU A 411 -7.39 21.02 -15.51
C LEU A 411 -6.95 19.58 -15.28
N TRP A 412 -5.74 19.37 -14.74
CA TRP A 412 -5.24 18.03 -14.42
C TRP A 412 -6.07 17.35 -13.31
N LEU A 413 -6.40 18.08 -12.25
CA LEU A 413 -7.27 17.57 -11.19
C LEU A 413 -8.68 17.30 -11.71
N ALA A 414 -9.23 18.18 -12.55
CA ALA A 414 -10.54 17.97 -13.18
C ALA A 414 -10.56 16.70 -14.04
N ASP A 415 -9.53 16.50 -14.87
CA ASP A 415 -9.37 15.31 -15.71
C ASP A 415 -9.35 14.02 -14.85
N ARG A 416 -8.53 13.98 -13.80
CA ARG A 416 -8.52 12.86 -12.86
C ARG A 416 -9.84 12.68 -12.12
N MET A 417 -10.52 13.78 -11.79
CA MET A 417 -11.83 13.75 -11.16
C MET A 417 -12.87 13.08 -12.07
N THR A 418 -12.82 13.31 -13.39
CA THR A 418 -13.75 12.66 -14.33
C THR A 418 -13.64 11.14 -14.35
N ARG A 419 -12.48 10.62 -13.94
CA ARG A 419 -12.18 9.19 -13.81
C ARG A 419 -12.36 8.66 -12.38
N PHE A 420 -12.79 9.49 -11.43
CA PHE A 420 -12.91 9.17 -10.01
C PHE A 420 -11.58 8.78 -9.34
N GLU A 421 -10.48 9.42 -9.79
CA GLU A 421 -9.12 9.05 -9.40
C GLU A 421 -8.46 10.03 -8.43
N LEU A 422 -9.19 11.02 -7.88
CA LEU A 422 -8.58 11.94 -6.92
C LEU A 422 -8.32 11.24 -5.59
N THR A 423 -7.14 11.48 -5.03
CA THR A 423 -6.90 11.20 -3.61
C THR A 423 -7.66 12.22 -2.74
N PRO A 424 -7.84 11.96 -1.43
CA PRO A 424 -8.45 12.92 -0.51
C PRO A 424 -7.73 14.28 -0.47
N GLU A 425 -6.40 14.28 -0.56
CA GLU A 425 -5.57 15.48 -0.60
C GLU A 425 -5.82 16.25 -1.90
N GLU A 426 -5.87 15.56 -3.03
CA GLU A 426 -6.15 16.14 -4.35
C GLU A 426 -7.60 16.66 -4.44
N TRP A 427 -8.56 16.00 -3.81
CA TRP A 427 -9.93 16.51 -3.68
C TRP A 427 -9.96 17.80 -2.87
N SER A 428 -9.21 17.84 -1.76
CA SER A 428 -9.11 19.07 -0.96
C SER A 428 -8.46 20.20 -1.74
N GLU A 429 -7.40 19.90 -2.50
CA GLU A 429 -6.70 20.85 -3.36
C GLU A 429 -7.60 21.37 -4.49
N PHE A 430 -8.36 20.48 -5.14
CA PHE A 430 -9.27 20.84 -6.23
C PHE A 430 -10.25 21.93 -5.82
N ARG A 431 -10.77 21.88 -4.58
CA ARG A 431 -11.68 22.93 -4.07
C ARG A 431 -11.06 24.33 -4.09
N GLY A 432 -9.74 24.44 -3.90
CA GLY A 432 -9.01 25.71 -3.92
C GLY A 432 -8.60 26.21 -5.31
N VAL A 433 -8.71 25.36 -6.34
CA VAL A 433 -8.41 25.70 -7.75
C VAL A 433 -9.60 25.51 -8.67
N ARG A 434 -10.78 25.23 -8.12
CA ARG A 434 -12.00 24.96 -8.89
C ARG A 434 -12.35 26.11 -9.84
N ASP A 435 -12.25 27.33 -9.37
CA ASP A 435 -12.63 28.51 -10.14
C ASP A 435 -11.64 28.83 -11.27
N ASP A 436 -10.40 28.30 -11.18
CA ASP A 436 -9.39 28.38 -12.25
C ASP A 436 -9.81 27.58 -13.51
N LEU A 437 -10.85 26.75 -13.44
CA LEU A 437 -11.47 26.07 -14.60
C LEU A 437 -12.36 26.98 -15.44
N GLY A 438 -12.73 28.16 -14.93
CA GLY A 438 -13.61 29.11 -15.61
C GLY A 438 -14.93 28.46 -16.07
N PRO A 439 -15.29 28.51 -17.36
CA PRO A 439 -16.55 27.96 -17.88
C PRO A 439 -16.75 26.45 -17.69
N ILE A 440 -15.68 25.68 -17.41
CA ILE A 440 -15.77 24.24 -17.17
C ILE A 440 -16.21 23.94 -15.73
N ALA A 441 -15.96 24.83 -14.76
CA ALA A 441 -16.23 24.58 -13.34
C ALA A 441 -17.67 24.11 -13.05
N PRO A 442 -18.73 24.70 -13.65
CA PRO A 442 -20.10 24.22 -13.42
C PRO A 442 -20.35 22.79 -13.93
N LEU A 443 -19.63 22.34 -14.94
CA LEU A 443 -19.76 20.98 -15.50
C LEU A 443 -19.21 19.91 -14.54
N MET A 444 -18.40 20.30 -13.56
CA MET A 444 -17.81 19.38 -12.58
C MET A 444 -18.77 19.04 -11.42
N ALA A 445 -19.94 19.68 -11.32
CA ALA A 445 -20.81 19.61 -10.14
C ALA A 445 -21.20 18.18 -9.71
N ASP A 446 -21.52 17.29 -10.66
CA ASP A 446 -21.88 15.89 -10.35
C ASP A 446 -20.67 15.09 -9.88
N PHE A 447 -19.49 15.34 -10.47
CA PHE A 447 -18.23 14.72 -10.04
C PHE A 447 -17.86 15.17 -8.64
N GLU A 448 -17.96 16.48 -8.35
CA GLU A 448 -17.74 17.00 -7.01
C GLU A 448 -18.75 16.44 -5.99
N SER A 449 -20.00 16.23 -6.40
CA SER A 449 -21.04 15.66 -5.53
C SER A 449 -20.67 14.25 -5.07
N PHE A 450 -20.01 13.46 -5.92
CA PHE A 450 -19.50 12.14 -5.54
C PHE A 450 -18.48 12.23 -4.40
N TYR A 451 -17.51 13.15 -4.47
CA TYR A 451 -16.52 13.32 -3.39
C TYR A 451 -17.13 13.94 -2.13
N ARG A 452 -18.07 14.89 -2.27
CA ARG A 452 -18.81 15.46 -1.13
C ARG A 452 -19.60 14.40 -0.36
N GLU A 453 -20.30 13.51 -1.05
CA GLU A 453 -21.03 12.42 -0.38
C GLU A 453 -20.07 11.40 0.26
N ALA A 454 -18.89 11.14 -0.33
CA ALA A 454 -17.86 10.33 0.31
C ALA A 454 -17.32 10.97 1.62
N ASP A 455 -17.16 12.29 1.67
CA ASP A 455 -16.82 13.03 2.90
C ASP A 455 -17.92 12.89 3.97
N ILE A 456 -19.20 12.97 3.57
CA ILE A 456 -20.35 12.78 4.46
C ILE A 456 -20.37 11.34 5.01
N ARG A 457 -20.19 10.34 4.15
CA ARG A 457 -20.09 8.92 4.56
C ARG A 457 -18.98 8.71 5.57
N SER A 458 -17.80 9.30 5.35
CA SER A 458 -16.68 9.25 6.31
C SER A 458 -17.07 9.78 7.68
N ALA A 459 -17.81 10.90 7.75
CA ALA A 459 -18.27 11.45 9.03
C ALA A 459 -19.25 10.50 9.75
N ARG A 460 -20.16 9.86 9.00
CA ARG A 460 -21.12 8.88 9.55
C ARG A 460 -20.43 7.62 10.06
N MET A 461 -19.41 7.13 9.37
CA MET A 461 -18.60 6.00 9.85
C MET A 461 -17.98 6.29 11.23
N VAL A 462 -17.48 7.50 11.46
CA VAL A 462 -16.92 7.88 12.77
C VAL A 462 -18.00 7.91 13.86
N GLU A 463 -19.22 8.33 13.55
CA GLU A 463 -20.34 8.26 14.50
C GLU A 463 -20.60 6.80 14.92
N VAL A 464 -20.62 5.86 13.96
CA VAL A 464 -20.78 4.42 14.27
C VAL A 464 -19.62 3.91 15.13
N LEU A 465 -18.37 4.23 14.78
CA LEU A 465 -17.18 3.79 15.52
C LEU A 465 -17.13 4.30 16.96
N THR A 466 -17.67 5.50 17.19
CA THR A 466 -17.70 6.14 18.51
C THR A 466 -19.00 5.88 19.27
N SER A 467 -19.96 5.17 18.66
CA SER A 467 -21.19 4.75 19.31
C SER A 467 -20.97 3.49 20.16
N GLY A 468 -21.14 3.63 21.47
CA GLY A 468 -21.04 2.55 22.45
C GLY A 468 -19.74 2.54 23.26
N LYS A 469 -19.74 1.77 24.37
CA LYS A 469 -18.56 1.57 25.22
C LYS A 469 -17.85 0.28 24.79
N ARG A 470 -16.90 0.39 23.86
CA ARG A 470 -16.04 -0.73 23.43
C ARG A 470 -14.58 -0.31 23.53
N ASP A 471 -13.72 -1.24 23.95
CA ASP A 471 -12.28 -0.97 24.06
C ASP A 471 -11.59 -0.91 22.71
N ALA A 472 -12.06 -1.68 21.74
CA ALA A 472 -11.55 -1.67 20.37
C ALA A 472 -12.64 -2.01 19.34
N THR A 473 -12.62 -1.32 18.19
CA THR A 473 -13.51 -1.57 17.04
C THR A 473 -12.66 -1.61 15.77
N ALA A 474 -12.83 -2.64 14.95
CA ALA A 474 -12.22 -2.69 13.62
C ALA A 474 -13.17 -2.11 12.58
N LEU A 475 -12.73 -1.16 11.76
CA LEU A 475 -13.43 -0.69 10.58
C LEU A 475 -12.74 -1.26 9.33
N VAL A 476 -13.51 -1.92 8.48
CA VAL A 476 -13.05 -2.28 7.13
C VAL A 476 -13.67 -1.30 6.14
N ALA A 477 -12.83 -0.48 5.51
CA ALA A 477 -13.24 0.60 4.62
C ALA A 477 -12.19 0.85 3.53
N GLY A 478 -12.61 1.37 2.38
CA GLY A 478 -11.75 1.72 1.26
C GLY A 478 -10.72 2.80 1.64
N GLY A 479 -9.54 2.72 1.03
CA GLY A 479 -8.38 3.57 1.36
C GLY A 479 -8.68 5.07 1.32
N PHE A 480 -9.55 5.52 0.41
CA PHE A 480 -9.96 6.92 0.27
C PHE A 480 -10.54 7.52 1.56
N HIS A 481 -11.25 6.75 2.38
CA HIS A 481 -11.84 7.27 3.61
C HIS A 481 -10.78 7.56 4.70
N THR A 482 -9.61 6.92 4.61
CA THR A 482 -8.60 6.89 5.69
C THR A 482 -8.17 8.27 6.17
N PRO A 483 -7.74 9.22 5.32
CA PRO A 483 -7.28 10.53 5.80
C PRO A 483 -8.36 11.31 6.54
N ARG A 484 -9.60 11.26 6.02
CA ARG A 484 -10.75 11.94 6.65
C ARG A 484 -11.14 11.29 7.97
N LEU A 485 -11.16 9.95 8.03
CA LEU A 485 -11.40 9.20 9.26
C LEU A 485 -10.35 9.53 10.32
N LEU A 486 -9.06 9.54 9.95
CA LEU A 486 -7.96 9.89 10.85
C LEU A 486 -8.11 11.29 11.44
N SER A 487 -8.42 12.30 10.59
CA SER A 487 -8.64 13.67 11.06
C SER A 487 -9.79 13.74 12.07
N LEU A 488 -10.94 13.13 11.76
CA LEU A 488 -12.13 13.17 12.64
C LEU A 488 -11.93 12.37 13.94
N LEU A 489 -11.17 11.28 13.91
CA LEU A 489 -10.84 10.48 15.09
C LEU A 489 -9.78 11.15 15.97
N ALA A 490 -8.82 11.86 15.36
CA ALA A 490 -7.83 12.67 16.08
C ALA A 490 -8.51 13.80 16.87
N ASP A 491 -9.49 14.49 16.28
CA ASP A 491 -10.30 15.52 16.96
C ASP A 491 -11.03 14.96 18.20
N LYS A 492 -11.40 13.68 18.15
CA LYS A 492 -12.01 12.95 19.27
C LYS A 492 -10.99 12.33 20.24
N LYS A 493 -9.69 12.57 20.03
CA LYS A 493 -8.57 11.99 20.81
C LYS A 493 -8.61 10.46 20.88
N ALA A 494 -9.12 9.81 19.83
CA ALA A 494 -9.15 8.36 19.72
C ALA A 494 -7.77 7.80 19.37
N SER A 495 -7.47 6.59 19.82
CA SER A 495 -6.29 5.87 19.35
C SER A 495 -6.63 5.15 18.05
N VAL A 496 -5.75 5.21 17.04
CA VAL A 496 -5.99 4.62 15.73
C VAL A 496 -4.80 3.79 15.26
N VAL A 497 -5.05 2.56 14.82
CA VAL A 497 -4.07 1.71 14.12
C VAL A 497 -4.53 1.55 12.69
N VAL A 498 -3.73 2.01 11.72
CA VAL A 498 -4.06 1.91 10.29
C VAL A 498 -3.33 0.73 9.68
N LEU A 499 -4.08 -0.13 9.01
CA LEU A 499 -3.66 -1.41 8.48
C LEU A 499 -4.00 -1.49 6.99
N SER A 500 -3.11 -2.05 6.19
CA SER A 500 -3.36 -2.37 4.78
C SER A 500 -3.01 -3.84 4.49
N PRO A 501 -3.77 -4.55 3.65
CA PRO A 501 -3.40 -5.90 3.24
C PRO A 501 -2.11 -5.88 2.43
N ARG A 502 -1.23 -6.84 2.70
CA ARG A 502 -0.09 -7.12 1.83
C ARG A 502 -0.59 -7.79 0.55
N LEU A 503 0.05 -7.49 -0.56
CA LEU A 503 -0.21 -8.14 -1.84
C LEU A 503 1.09 -8.79 -2.32
N THR A 504 1.04 -10.10 -2.59
CA THR A 504 2.16 -10.85 -3.15
C THR A 504 2.04 -10.99 -4.67
N ARG A 505 0.83 -10.88 -5.22
CA ARG A 505 0.55 -10.95 -6.66
C ARG A 505 -0.35 -9.80 -7.12
N ALA A 506 -0.02 -9.21 -8.26
CA ALA A 506 -0.95 -8.35 -9.00
C ALA A 506 -1.84 -9.27 -9.85
N ASP A 507 -3.01 -9.66 -9.32
CA ASP A 507 -3.96 -10.47 -10.09
C ASP A 507 -4.64 -9.66 -11.21
N ASN A 508 -4.86 -10.32 -12.34
CA ASN A 508 -5.34 -9.76 -13.62
C ASN A 508 -6.83 -9.32 -13.64
N GLY A 509 -7.41 -9.00 -12.48
CA GLY A 509 -8.85 -8.79 -12.29
C GLY A 509 -9.42 -7.43 -12.72
N THR A 510 -8.61 -6.51 -13.24
CA THR A 510 -9.06 -5.30 -13.95
C THR A 510 -7.99 -4.91 -14.97
N ALA A 511 -8.39 -4.44 -16.16
CA ALA A 511 -7.46 -4.00 -17.22
C ALA A 511 -6.47 -2.90 -16.77
N TYR A 512 -6.69 -2.31 -15.60
CA TYR A 512 -5.83 -1.36 -14.89
C TYR A 512 -4.53 -1.99 -14.33
N LEU A 513 -4.49 -3.31 -14.08
CA LEU A 513 -3.31 -3.99 -13.56
C LEU A 513 -2.38 -4.55 -14.66
N SER A 514 -2.72 -4.38 -15.94
CA SER A 514 -1.86 -4.83 -17.05
C SER A 514 -0.55 -4.04 -17.17
N VAL A 515 -0.49 -2.81 -16.64
CA VAL A 515 0.75 -2.04 -16.46
C VAL A 515 1.59 -2.57 -15.28
N PHE A 516 1.02 -3.42 -14.43
CA PHE A 516 1.68 -4.12 -13.32
C PHE A 516 2.20 -5.51 -13.70
N ALA A 517 2.00 -5.96 -14.95
CA ALA A 517 2.54 -7.22 -15.46
C ALA A 517 4.06 -7.19 -15.75
N ARG A 518 4.74 -6.07 -15.47
CA ARG A 518 6.20 -6.02 -15.35
C ARG A 518 6.54 -6.08 -13.87
N GLU A 519 7.29 -7.09 -13.45
CA GLU A 519 7.79 -7.21 -12.07
C GLU A 519 8.60 -5.97 -11.69
N LYS A 520 8.03 -5.18 -10.76
CA LYS A 520 8.50 -3.86 -10.34
C LYS A 520 9.56 -3.96 -9.23
N THR A 521 10.57 -3.09 -9.23
CA THR A 521 11.53 -2.97 -8.12
C THR A 521 10.84 -2.51 -6.82
N PRO A 522 11.45 -2.66 -5.62
CA PRO A 522 10.88 -2.15 -4.37
C PRO A 522 10.46 -0.67 -4.44
N LEU A 523 11.23 0.17 -5.14
CA LEU A 523 10.87 1.57 -5.39
C LEU A 523 9.63 1.67 -6.29
N GLU A 524 9.56 0.92 -7.39
CA GLU A 524 8.41 0.95 -8.30
C GLU A 524 7.10 0.43 -7.68
N LYS A 525 7.17 -0.45 -6.67
CA LYS A 525 6.00 -0.93 -5.90
C LYS A 525 5.39 0.13 -4.98
N LEU A 526 6.18 1.12 -4.52
CA LEU A 526 5.72 2.20 -3.64
C LEU A 526 4.73 3.19 -4.30
N PHE A 527 4.68 3.27 -5.64
CA PHE A 527 4.03 4.37 -6.38
C PHE A 527 2.69 4.02 -7.05
N ALA A 528 2.04 2.95 -6.62
CA ALA A 528 0.69 2.61 -7.07
C ALA A 528 -0.34 3.45 -6.30
N GLY A 529 -0.74 4.59 -6.86
CA GLY A 529 -1.73 5.47 -6.24
C GLY A 529 -3.07 4.77 -5.94
N GLU A 530 -3.72 5.18 -4.86
CA GLU A 530 -5.00 4.64 -4.40
C GLU A 530 -6.18 5.35 -5.08
N LYS A 531 -7.24 4.60 -5.43
CA LYS A 531 -8.45 5.13 -6.07
C LYS A 531 -9.68 4.88 -5.22
N LEU A 532 -10.64 5.82 -5.28
CA LEU A 532 -11.95 5.65 -4.66
C LEU A 532 -12.82 4.78 -5.56
N PHE A 533 -13.37 3.70 -5.00
CA PHE A 533 -14.33 2.85 -5.69
C PHE A 533 -15.65 2.88 -4.94
N ILE A 534 -16.75 2.88 -5.70
CA ILE A 534 -18.07 2.54 -5.17
C ILE A 534 -18.46 1.25 -5.86
N ASN A 535 -18.76 0.22 -5.07
CA ASN A 535 -19.36 -0.99 -5.62
C ASN A 535 -20.88 -0.79 -5.71
N PRO A 536 -21.47 -0.71 -6.92
CA PRO A 536 -22.92 -0.55 -7.09
C PRO A 536 -23.72 -1.82 -6.74
N GLU A 537 -23.06 -2.98 -6.55
CA GLU A 537 -23.71 -4.25 -6.23
C GLU A 537 -22.90 -4.98 -5.13
N ILE A 538 -23.18 -4.68 -3.86
CA ILE A 538 -22.85 -5.61 -2.76
C ILE A 538 -24.18 -6.10 -2.18
N THR A 539 -24.51 -7.35 -2.46
CA THR A 539 -25.44 -8.11 -1.62
C THR A 539 -24.69 -8.51 -0.36
N THR A 540 -24.85 -7.76 0.73
CA THR A 540 -24.41 -8.23 2.05
C THR A 540 -25.32 -9.39 2.45
N VAL A 541 -24.76 -10.60 2.44
CA VAL A 541 -25.47 -11.80 2.90
C VAL A 541 -25.68 -11.66 4.42
N GLY A 542 -26.85 -11.17 4.83
CA GLY A 542 -27.19 -10.92 6.23
C GLY A 542 -28.09 -9.71 6.47
N ALA A 543 -28.20 -8.77 5.52
CA ALA A 543 -29.19 -7.70 5.57
C ALA A 543 -30.52 -8.22 5.01
N GLY A 544 -31.57 -8.26 5.84
CA GLY A 544 -32.89 -8.75 5.45
C GLY A 544 -33.48 -7.94 4.28
N GLY A 545 -33.32 -8.46 3.07
CA GLY A 545 -33.92 -7.96 1.83
C GLY A 545 -33.95 -9.08 0.81
N ALA A 546 -35.12 -9.33 0.22
CA ALA A 546 -35.46 -10.54 -0.54
C ALA A 546 -34.37 -10.98 -1.54
N ALA A 547 -33.86 -12.20 -1.34
CA ALA A 547 -32.98 -12.87 -2.28
C ALA A 547 -33.70 -13.11 -3.62
N ARG A 548 -33.17 -12.57 -4.71
CA ARG A 548 -33.44 -13.11 -6.06
C ARG A 548 -32.54 -14.34 -6.27
N PRO A 549 -33.05 -15.44 -6.84
CA PRO A 549 -32.32 -16.69 -6.89
C PRO A 549 -31.21 -16.65 -7.95
N TYR A 550 -29.95 -16.54 -7.52
CA TYR A 550 -28.77 -16.98 -8.28
C TYR A 550 -28.66 -18.52 -8.19
N ALA A 551 -29.57 -19.23 -8.86
CA ALA A 551 -29.54 -20.70 -8.93
C ALA A 551 -29.13 -21.25 -10.31
N ALA A 552 -28.81 -20.39 -11.29
CA ALA A 552 -28.63 -20.85 -12.67
C ALA A 552 -27.16 -21.08 -13.12
N ALA A 553 -26.14 -20.75 -12.32
CA ALA A 553 -24.74 -20.74 -12.79
C ALA A 553 -23.85 -21.89 -12.26
N LEU A 554 -24.40 -22.88 -11.56
CA LEU A 554 -23.63 -24.01 -10.98
C LEU A 554 -23.94 -25.37 -11.61
N MET A 555 -24.56 -25.41 -12.79
CA MET A 555 -24.80 -26.66 -13.55
C MET A 555 -24.48 -26.55 -15.04
N ALA A 556 -23.29 -26.10 -15.40
CA ALA A 556 -22.73 -26.27 -16.75
C ALA A 556 -21.28 -26.76 -16.67
#